data_AF-A0A5S3XJV9-F1
#
_entry.id   AF-A0A5S3XJV9-F1
#
_cell.length_a   1.000
_cell.length_b   1.000
_cell.length_c   1.000
_cell.angle_alpha   90.00
_cell.angle_beta   90.00
_cell.angle_gamma   90.00
#
_symmetry.space_group_name_H-M   'P 1'
#
loop_
_entity.id
_entity.type
_entity.pdbx_description
1 polymer ?
#
loop_
_entity_poly.entity_id
_entity_poly.type
_entity_poly.pdbx_seq_one_letter_code
_entity_poly.pdbx_strand_id
1 'polypeptide(L)'
;MAFLFSSTAFSKDLNVHISSKTINLKKTFSVNDTLSDIPVFLHTFHNDKGSTFSLTVNYKELPQNRSYPKNLDITLTDSQGQKIGYLFLATNGIKALSELGEFGFISNHNNELIDVRFSLTRTNKGSLSTRQLESERFIQDTLIPKVGFQMIRPVILPKVSEKKRSETFQLDHHPLAINYTAVDLPDGLLEFQHNLYETSNTSTSLISRIYFRANNLKTLRLVMYAGKYFSNEFGPIKLIFYPAMGQTHPPINNQ
;
A
#
# COMPACT_ATOMS: atom_id res chain seq x y z
N MET A 1 14.86 16.89 -39.72
CA MET A 1 15.49 17.09 -38.40
C MET A 1 14.70 16.27 -37.39
N ALA A 2 15.22 15.10 -36.99
CA ALA A 2 14.60 14.30 -35.93
C ALA A 2 15.10 14.84 -34.58
N PHE A 3 14.19 15.35 -33.76
CA PHE A 3 14.50 15.67 -32.36
C PHE A 3 14.67 14.35 -31.61
N LEU A 4 15.92 13.97 -31.36
CA LEU A 4 16.24 12.95 -30.36
C LEU A 4 15.95 13.56 -28.99
N PHE A 5 14.74 13.34 -28.48
CA PHE A 5 14.47 13.54 -27.06
C PHE A 5 15.27 12.47 -26.30
N SER A 6 16.42 12.84 -25.73
CA SER A 6 17.00 12.04 -24.66
C SER A 6 16.09 12.20 -23.44
N SER A 7 15.13 11.28 -23.27
CA SER A 7 14.43 11.17 -22.00
C SER A 7 15.48 10.75 -20.97
N THR A 8 15.95 11.69 -20.18
CA THR A 8 16.79 11.37 -19.01
C THR A 8 15.96 10.44 -18.13
N ALA A 9 16.40 9.19 -17.98
CA ALA A 9 15.73 8.22 -17.14
C ALA A 9 15.67 8.78 -15.72
N PHE A 10 14.47 9.04 -15.21
CA PHE A 10 14.30 9.50 -13.84
C PHE A 10 14.59 8.34 -12.90
N SER A 11 15.48 8.56 -11.93
CA SER A 11 15.88 7.57 -10.93
C SER A 11 15.73 8.16 -9.52
N LYS A 12 15.33 7.34 -8.56
CA LYS A 12 15.21 7.71 -7.14
C LYS A 12 15.57 6.57 -6.22
N ASP A 13 16.21 6.92 -5.11
CA ASP A 13 16.51 6.01 -4.01
C ASP A 13 15.28 5.82 -3.12
N LEU A 14 14.88 4.56 -2.98
CA LEU A 14 13.83 4.11 -2.11
C LEU A 14 14.44 3.43 -0.89
N ASN A 15 14.16 3.95 0.29
CA ASN A 15 14.58 3.36 1.55
C ASN A 15 13.49 2.40 2.02
N VAL A 16 13.86 1.16 2.30
CA VAL A 16 13.00 0.16 2.92
C VAL A 16 13.45 -0.10 4.36
N HIS A 17 12.49 -0.07 5.28
CA HIS A 17 12.66 -0.51 6.67
C HIS A 17 11.72 -1.69 6.91
N ILE A 18 12.28 -2.84 7.22
CA ILE A 18 11.53 -4.02 7.65
C ILE A 18 11.70 -4.16 9.16
N SER A 19 10.60 -4.20 9.88
CA SER A 19 10.63 -4.28 11.34
C SER A 19 9.57 -5.21 11.91
N SER A 20 9.92 -5.88 13.00
CA SER A 20 9.02 -6.67 13.83
C SER A 20 9.62 -6.79 15.24
N LYS A 21 9.14 -7.72 16.07
CA LYS A 21 9.78 -8.01 17.36
C LYS A 21 11.16 -8.64 17.21
N THR A 22 11.43 -9.32 16.09
CA THR A 22 12.66 -10.10 15.84
C THR A 22 13.36 -9.72 14.54
N ILE A 23 12.96 -8.61 13.91
CA ILE A 23 13.54 -8.11 12.66
C ILE A 23 13.74 -6.60 12.82
N ASN A 24 14.93 -6.12 12.42
CA ASN A 24 15.19 -4.69 12.23
C ASN A 24 16.19 -4.50 11.09
N LEU A 25 15.69 -4.32 9.88
CA LEU A 25 16.48 -4.24 8.66
C LEU A 25 16.21 -2.93 7.92
N LYS A 26 17.27 -2.22 7.55
CA LYS A 26 17.19 -1.03 6.68
C LYS A 26 18.02 -1.25 5.42
N LYS A 27 17.43 -0.98 4.26
CA LYS A 27 18.10 -1.05 2.96
C LYS A 27 17.67 0.12 2.09
N THR A 28 18.50 0.47 1.12
CA THR A 28 18.22 1.50 0.12
C THR A 28 18.49 0.89 -1.25
N PHE A 29 17.62 1.16 -2.21
CA PHE A 29 17.80 0.73 -3.59
C PHE A 29 17.23 1.78 -4.54
N SER A 30 17.81 1.88 -5.73
CA SER A 30 17.36 2.85 -6.74
C SER A 30 16.32 2.23 -7.65
N VAL A 31 15.25 2.97 -7.93
CA VAL A 31 14.23 2.64 -8.93
C VAL A 31 14.43 3.59 -10.10
N ASN A 32 14.33 3.11 -11.34
CA ASN A 32 14.40 3.94 -12.56
C ASN A 32 13.24 3.62 -13.53
N ASP A 33 12.85 4.60 -14.35
CA ASP A 33 11.63 4.48 -15.18
C ASP A 33 11.79 3.57 -16.41
N THR A 34 13.02 3.12 -16.67
CA THR A 34 13.43 2.33 -17.85
C THR A 34 13.48 0.82 -17.60
N LEU A 35 13.46 0.37 -16.34
CA LEU A 35 13.45 -1.05 -16.02
C LEU A 35 12.01 -1.58 -16.12
N SER A 36 11.76 -2.45 -17.10
CA SER A 36 10.61 -3.35 -17.11
C SER A 36 11.09 -4.79 -16.89
N ASP A 37 10.30 -5.59 -16.19
CA ASP A 37 10.38 -7.06 -16.11
C ASP A 37 11.51 -7.71 -15.28
N ILE A 38 12.41 -6.94 -14.66
CA ILE A 38 13.38 -7.46 -13.68
C ILE A 38 13.06 -6.88 -12.29
N PRO A 39 13.17 -7.67 -11.19
CA PRO A 39 13.06 -7.12 -9.84
C PRO A 39 14.06 -6.00 -9.64
N VAL A 40 13.58 -4.80 -9.29
CA VAL A 40 14.43 -3.66 -8.92
C VAL A 40 15.06 -3.85 -7.54
N PHE A 41 14.51 -4.78 -6.74
CA PHE A 41 15.07 -5.19 -5.47
C PHE A 41 14.69 -6.64 -5.17
N LEU A 42 15.67 -7.44 -4.77
CA LEU A 42 15.50 -8.76 -4.18
C LEU A 42 16.44 -8.86 -2.98
N HIS A 43 15.88 -9.12 -1.80
CA HIS A 43 16.68 -9.27 -0.60
C HIS A 43 16.15 -10.38 0.29
N THR A 44 17.01 -11.33 0.57
CA THR A 44 16.79 -12.40 1.55
C THR A 44 17.38 -11.98 2.89
N PHE A 45 16.63 -12.16 3.97
CA PHE A 45 17.02 -11.80 5.32
C PHE A 45 16.50 -12.82 6.33
N HIS A 46 17.01 -12.77 7.56
CA HIS A 46 16.61 -13.65 8.65
C HIS A 46 16.09 -12.83 9.82
N ASN A 47 15.17 -13.42 10.60
CA ASN A 47 14.86 -12.91 11.93
C ASN A 47 15.84 -13.45 12.98
N ASP A 48 15.76 -12.95 14.21
CA ASP A 48 16.60 -13.37 15.33
C ASP A 48 16.41 -14.86 15.71
N LYS A 49 15.36 -15.51 15.21
CA LYS A 49 15.07 -16.95 15.37
C LYS A 49 15.62 -17.82 14.23
N GLY A 50 16.29 -17.23 13.24
CA GLY A 50 16.85 -17.91 12.07
C GLY A 50 15.85 -18.21 10.95
N SER A 51 14.58 -17.81 11.07
CA SER A 51 13.61 -17.94 9.98
C SER A 51 13.98 -17.02 8.81
N THR A 52 13.99 -17.58 7.60
CA THR A 52 14.35 -16.86 6.37
C THR A 52 13.13 -16.23 5.72
N PHE A 53 13.31 -15.01 5.21
CA PHE A 53 12.31 -14.26 4.45
C PHE A 53 12.95 -13.69 3.19
N SER A 54 12.14 -13.43 2.17
CA SER A 54 12.56 -12.71 0.97
C SER A 54 11.60 -11.59 0.63
N LEU A 55 12.15 -10.38 0.42
CA LEU A 55 11.42 -9.23 -0.09
C LEU A 55 11.80 -9.01 -1.55
N THR A 56 10.79 -9.04 -2.43
CA THR A 56 10.93 -8.74 -3.86
C THR A 56 10.13 -7.50 -4.19
N VAL A 57 10.76 -6.55 -4.89
CA VAL A 57 10.10 -5.37 -5.47
C VAL A 57 10.32 -5.40 -6.97
N ASN A 58 9.24 -5.37 -7.73
CA ASN A 58 9.30 -5.20 -9.18
C ASN A 58 8.68 -3.86 -9.54
N TYR A 59 9.33 -3.14 -10.45
CA TYR A 59 8.75 -1.97 -11.10
C TYR A 59 8.40 -2.35 -12.53
N LYS A 60 7.14 -2.16 -12.93
CA LYS A 60 6.64 -2.69 -14.20
C LYS A 60 5.80 -1.67 -14.95
N GLU A 61 5.79 -1.81 -16.27
CA GLU A 61 4.79 -1.18 -17.12
C GLU A 61 3.47 -1.94 -17.03
N LEU A 62 2.38 -1.19 -16.96
CA LEU A 62 1.04 -1.69 -17.08
C LEU A 62 0.55 -1.51 -18.53
N PRO A 63 -0.43 -2.31 -18.99
CA PRO A 63 -1.02 -2.13 -20.30
C PRO A 63 -1.48 -0.68 -20.54
N GLN A 64 -1.31 -0.17 -21.76
CA GLN A 64 -1.57 1.24 -22.11
C GLN A 64 -3.01 1.70 -21.89
N ASN A 65 -3.96 0.78 -21.72
CA ASN A 65 -5.36 1.08 -21.41
C ASN A 65 -5.65 1.32 -19.91
N ARG A 66 -4.62 1.42 -19.07
CA ARG A 66 -4.75 1.69 -17.63
C ARG A 66 -4.54 3.17 -17.32
N SER A 67 -5.30 3.70 -16.37
CA SER A 67 -5.13 5.08 -15.87
C SER A 67 -3.78 5.33 -15.20
N TYR A 68 -3.12 4.26 -14.72
CA TYR A 68 -1.77 4.28 -14.19
C TYR A 68 -0.89 3.40 -15.09
N PRO A 69 0.13 3.95 -15.75
CA PRO A 69 0.96 3.20 -16.71
C PRO A 69 2.06 2.38 -16.05
N LYS A 70 2.31 2.54 -14.73
CA LYS A 70 3.37 1.84 -14.00
C LYS A 70 2.88 1.35 -12.64
N ASN A 71 3.54 0.32 -12.10
CA ASN A 71 3.31 -0.11 -10.72
C ASN A 71 4.58 -0.60 -10.01
N LEU A 72 4.56 -0.51 -8.68
CA LEU A 72 5.42 -1.30 -7.79
C LEU A 72 4.64 -2.54 -7.31
N ASP A 73 5.19 -3.72 -7.61
CA ASP A 73 4.77 -5.02 -7.08
C ASP A 73 5.72 -5.45 -5.97
N ILE A 74 5.26 -5.37 -4.72
CA ILE A 74 6.04 -5.71 -3.55
C ILE A 74 5.50 -7.01 -2.97
N THR A 75 6.36 -8.01 -2.81
CA THR A 75 6.01 -9.32 -2.25
C THR A 75 6.98 -9.70 -1.15
N LEU A 76 6.45 -10.08 0.01
CA LEU A 76 7.18 -10.71 1.10
C LEU A 76 6.83 -12.20 1.12
N THR A 77 7.85 -13.06 1.11
CA THR A 77 7.70 -14.52 1.21
C THR A 77 8.47 -15.07 2.40
N ASP A 78 8.01 -16.20 2.93
CA ASP A 78 8.74 -16.99 3.92
C ASP A 78 9.76 -17.96 3.28
N SER A 79 10.35 -18.81 4.11
CA SER A 79 11.36 -19.81 3.72
C SER A 79 10.86 -20.88 2.76
N GLN A 80 9.55 -21.09 2.68
CA GLN A 80 8.89 -22.07 1.81
C GLN A 80 8.49 -21.43 0.48
N GLY A 81 8.73 -20.13 0.30
CA GLY A 81 8.26 -19.37 -0.85
C GLY A 81 6.77 -19.02 -0.77
N GLN A 82 6.10 -19.25 0.36
CA GLN A 82 4.72 -18.83 0.55
C GLN A 82 4.68 -17.32 0.67
N LYS A 83 3.76 -16.68 -0.07
CA LYS A 83 3.51 -15.25 0.06
C LYS A 83 2.84 -14.98 1.39
N ILE A 84 3.44 -14.11 2.19
CA ILE A 84 2.91 -13.73 3.50
C ILE A 84 2.49 -12.26 3.52
N GLY A 85 2.93 -11.45 2.56
CA GLY A 85 2.46 -10.08 2.39
C GLY A 85 2.65 -9.59 0.96
N TYR A 86 1.74 -8.74 0.51
CA TYR A 86 1.79 -8.17 -0.83
C TYR A 86 1.22 -6.77 -0.85
N LEU A 87 1.90 -5.87 -1.57
CA LEU A 87 1.43 -4.53 -1.87
C LEU A 87 1.64 -4.23 -3.36
N PHE A 88 0.56 -3.87 -4.01
CA PHE A 88 0.52 -3.28 -5.34
C PHE A 88 0.30 -1.78 -5.21
N LEU A 89 1.20 -1.00 -5.78
CA LEU A 89 1.12 0.45 -5.84
C LEU A 89 1.13 0.89 -7.30
N ALA A 90 -0.04 1.24 -7.83
CA ALA A 90 -0.15 1.83 -9.17
C ALA A 90 0.17 3.33 -9.13
N THR A 91 0.98 3.79 -10.07
CA THR A 91 1.56 5.13 -10.10
C THR A 91 1.76 5.66 -11.53
N ASN A 92 1.90 6.98 -11.66
CA ASN A 92 2.22 7.68 -12.91
C ASN A 92 3.75 7.90 -13.08
N GLY A 93 4.54 6.86 -12.82
CA GLY A 93 6.00 6.94 -12.88
C GLY A 93 6.68 7.21 -11.53
N ILE A 94 8.01 7.23 -11.54
CA ILE A 94 8.82 7.46 -10.32
C ILE A 94 8.70 8.89 -9.81
N LYS A 95 8.44 9.86 -10.70
CA LYS A 95 8.14 11.23 -10.29
C LYS A 95 6.93 11.29 -9.34
N ALA A 96 5.83 10.60 -9.69
CA ALA A 96 4.67 10.52 -8.82
C ALA A 96 4.97 9.76 -7.52
N LEU A 97 5.78 8.69 -7.57
CA LEU A 97 6.26 8.01 -6.36
C LEU A 97 7.02 8.97 -5.45
N SER A 98 7.86 9.87 -5.99
CA SER A 98 8.63 10.84 -5.22
C SER A 98 7.78 11.90 -4.52
N GLU A 99 6.53 12.08 -4.94
CA GLU A 99 5.55 12.91 -4.22
C GLU A 99 4.93 12.15 -3.03
N LEU A 100 5.04 10.82 -2.98
CA LEU A 100 4.63 10.01 -1.83
C LEU A 100 5.70 10.10 -0.73
N GLY A 101 5.26 10.37 0.50
CA GLY A 101 6.18 10.45 1.64
C GLY A 101 6.61 9.07 2.15
N GLU A 102 5.63 8.27 2.55
CA GLU A 102 5.85 6.95 3.14
C GLU A 102 4.66 6.04 2.83
N PHE A 103 4.92 4.78 2.55
CA PHE A 103 3.89 3.77 2.35
C PHE A 103 4.41 2.40 2.75
N GLY A 104 3.52 1.46 3.01
CA GLY A 104 3.93 0.12 3.41
C GLY A 104 2.77 -0.79 3.70
N PHE A 105 3.12 -1.96 4.20
CA PHE A 105 2.15 -2.92 4.72
C PHE A 105 2.68 -3.61 5.96
N ILE A 106 1.76 -4.03 6.82
CA ILE A 106 2.01 -4.93 7.93
C ILE A 106 1.32 -6.25 7.61
N SER A 107 2.00 -7.36 7.87
CA SER A 107 1.38 -8.68 7.80
C SER A 107 1.69 -9.50 9.05
N ASN A 108 0.69 -10.21 9.53
CA ASN A 108 0.82 -11.18 10.60
C ASN A 108 1.27 -12.52 10.00
N HIS A 109 2.45 -12.96 10.41
CA HIS A 109 2.98 -14.28 10.11
C HIS A 109 3.40 -14.94 11.42
N ASN A 110 2.79 -16.08 11.76
CA ASN A 110 3.08 -16.84 12.98
C ASN A 110 3.01 -15.98 14.27
N ASN A 111 1.96 -15.16 14.40
CA ASN A 111 1.72 -14.23 15.52
C ASN A 111 2.76 -13.11 15.65
N GLU A 112 3.50 -12.84 14.58
CA GLU A 112 4.44 -11.74 14.48
C GLU A 112 4.00 -10.76 13.39
N LEU A 113 3.82 -9.49 13.77
CA LEU A 113 3.54 -8.42 12.83
C LEU A 113 4.85 -7.94 12.20
N ILE A 114 5.00 -8.17 10.90
CA ILE A 114 6.13 -7.71 10.09
C ILE A 114 5.68 -6.46 9.33
N ASP A 115 6.24 -5.30 9.67
CA ASP A 115 6.05 -4.02 8.98
C ASP A 115 7.12 -3.85 7.89
N VAL A 116 6.69 -3.78 6.63
CA VAL A 116 7.52 -3.44 5.47
C VAL A 116 7.18 -2.04 5.03
N ARG A 117 8.07 -1.09 5.33
CA ARG A 117 7.91 0.34 5.11
C ARG A 117 8.83 0.86 4.04
N PHE A 118 8.31 1.64 3.12
CA PHE A 118 9.06 2.34 2.09
C PHE A 118 8.98 3.85 2.31
N SER A 119 10.11 4.53 2.13
CA SER A 119 10.20 5.98 2.20
C SER A 119 11.18 6.51 1.16
N LEU A 120 10.78 7.57 0.48
CA LEU A 120 11.68 8.39 -0.32
C LEU A 120 12.19 9.51 0.61
N THR A 121 13.47 9.85 0.51
CA THR A 121 14.14 10.80 1.43
C THR A 121 13.26 12.03 1.67
N ARG A 122 12.79 12.19 2.91
CA ARG A 122 11.76 13.17 3.29
C ARG A 122 12.29 14.59 3.22
N THR A 123 11.53 15.50 2.60
CA THR A 123 11.69 16.94 2.84
C THR A 123 10.41 17.70 3.16
N ASN A 124 9.22 17.07 3.21
CA ASN A 124 7.99 17.85 3.32
C ASN A 124 7.26 17.63 4.65
N LYS A 125 7.16 18.70 5.44
CA LYS A 125 6.05 18.87 6.39
C LYS A 125 4.74 18.89 5.58
N GLY A 126 3.70 18.24 6.08
CA GLY A 126 2.39 18.26 5.43
C GLY A 126 1.48 19.36 5.97
N SER A 127 0.39 19.60 5.25
CA SER A 127 -0.72 20.47 5.66
C SER A 127 -2.08 19.77 5.59
N LEU A 128 -2.08 18.45 5.33
CA LEU A 128 -3.29 17.64 5.29
C LEU A 128 -3.70 17.23 6.70
N SER A 129 -4.99 17.35 6.98
CA SER A 129 -5.58 16.92 8.25
C SER A 129 -6.90 16.18 8.01
N THR A 130 -7.30 15.39 9.00
CA THR A 130 -8.61 14.72 9.02
C THR A 130 -9.78 15.70 8.91
N ARG A 131 -9.63 16.97 9.31
CA ARG A 131 -10.68 18.00 9.16
C ARG A 131 -11.00 18.27 7.69
N GLN A 132 -10.01 18.19 6.79
CA GLN A 132 -10.21 18.41 5.36
C GLN A 132 -10.84 17.20 4.64
N LEU A 133 -11.09 16.10 5.35
CA LEU A 133 -11.66 14.88 4.78
C LEU A 133 -13.17 14.72 5.04
N GLU A 134 -13.86 15.78 5.49
CA GLU A 134 -15.29 15.71 5.82
C GLU A 134 -16.17 15.25 4.66
N SER A 135 -15.83 15.66 3.44
CA SER A 135 -16.54 15.31 2.22
C SER A 135 -15.78 14.31 1.34
N GLU A 136 -14.58 13.89 1.75
CA GLU A 136 -13.77 12.98 0.96
C GLU A 136 -14.33 11.57 1.05
N ARG A 137 -14.65 11.01 -0.12
CA ARG A 137 -15.16 9.65 -0.25
C ARG A 137 -13.99 8.71 -0.50
N PHE A 138 -14.03 7.54 0.09
CA PHE A 138 -13.08 6.48 -0.13
C PHE A 138 -13.80 5.28 -0.70
N ILE A 139 -13.15 4.51 -1.56
CA ILE A 139 -13.66 3.23 -2.01
C ILE A 139 -13.09 2.16 -1.10
N GLN A 140 -14.01 1.46 -0.44
CA GLN A 140 -13.77 0.17 0.18
C GLN A 140 -13.96 -0.88 -0.89
N ASP A 141 -12.93 -1.66 -1.19
CA ASP A 141 -13.01 -2.85 -2.03
C ASP A 141 -12.29 -4.01 -1.33
N THR A 142 -13.07 -5.04 -1.03
CA THR A 142 -12.60 -6.27 -0.39
C THR A 142 -13.12 -7.48 -1.14
N LEU A 143 -12.22 -8.43 -1.41
CA LEU A 143 -12.54 -9.69 -2.06
C LEU A 143 -11.92 -10.86 -1.31
N ILE A 144 -12.73 -11.88 -1.01
CA ILE A 144 -12.32 -13.16 -0.46
C ILE A 144 -12.84 -14.28 -1.39
N PRO A 145 -12.08 -14.66 -2.43
CA PRO A 145 -12.59 -15.54 -3.48
C PRO A 145 -13.04 -16.91 -2.99
N LYS A 146 -12.33 -17.50 -2.00
CA LYS A 146 -12.59 -18.86 -1.53
C LYS A 146 -13.97 -19.03 -0.89
N VAL A 147 -14.55 -17.94 -0.37
CA VAL A 147 -15.89 -17.93 0.24
C VAL A 147 -16.90 -17.12 -0.58
N GLY A 148 -16.55 -16.71 -1.80
CA GLY A 148 -17.45 -15.96 -2.68
C GLY A 148 -17.82 -14.55 -2.19
N PHE A 149 -17.04 -13.96 -1.27
CA PHE A 149 -17.35 -12.65 -0.69
C PHE A 149 -16.71 -11.51 -1.49
N GLN A 150 -17.51 -10.50 -1.83
CA GLN A 150 -17.03 -9.23 -2.37
C GLN A 150 -17.84 -8.05 -1.83
N MET A 151 -17.16 -6.98 -1.44
CA MET A 151 -17.79 -5.72 -1.06
C MET A 151 -17.07 -4.57 -1.75
N ILE A 152 -17.80 -3.80 -2.56
CA ILE A 152 -17.33 -2.56 -3.18
C ILE A 152 -18.33 -1.44 -2.87
N ARG A 153 -17.88 -0.38 -2.18
CA ARG A 153 -18.74 0.78 -1.91
C ARG A 153 -17.95 2.06 -1.60
N PRO A 154 -18.53 3.23 -1.88
CA PRO A 154 -18.03 4.49 -1.35
C PRO A 154 -18.36 4.62 0.15
N VAL A 155 -17.40 5.09 0.94
CA VAL A 155 -17.55 5.38 2.37
C VAL A 155 -17.03 6.79 2.69
N ILE A 156 -17.71 7.49 3.59
CA ILE A 156 -17.22 8.73 4.19
C ILE A 156 -16.80 8.36 5.60
N LEU A 157 -15.51 8.49 5.92
CA LEU A 157 -15.01 8.06 7.22
C LEU A 157 -15.57 8.98 8.32
N PRO A 158 -16.31 8.44 9.30
CA PRO A 158 -16.88 9.22 10.37
C PRO A 158 -15.76 9.72 11.30
N LYS A 159 -15.99 10.89 11.90
CA LYS A 159 -15.09 11.48 12.87
C LYS A 159 -15.16 10.71 14.18
N VAL A 160 -14.03 10.20 14.65
CA VAL A 160 -13.88 9.55 15.96
C VAL A 160 -13.27 10.52 16.97
N SER A 161 -12.32 11.33 16.54
CA SER A 161 -11.74 12.42 17.33
C SER A 161 -11.27 13.55 16.41
N GLU A 162 -10.73 14.63 16.98
CA GLU A 162 -10.15 15.71 16.17
C GLU A 162 -9.02 15.28 15.24
N LYS A 163 -8.32 14.21 15.61
CA LYS A 163 -7.14 13.71 14.88
C LYS A 163 -7.38 12.37 14.20
N LYS A 164 -8.62 11.85 14.22
CA LYS A 164 -8.92 10.50 13.73
C LYS A 164 -10.31 10.41 13.11
N ARG A 165 -10.35 9.88 11.89
CA ARG A 165 -11.56 9.35 11.27
C ARG A 165 -11.41 7.85 11.10
N SER A 166 -12.45 7.08 11.39
CA SER A 166 -12.35 5.62 11.33
C SER A 166 -13.69 4.94 11.26
N GLU A 167 -13.76 3.85 10.52
CA GLU A 167 -14.94 2.99 10.44
C GLU A 167 -14.52 1.52 10.37
N THR A 168 -15.21 0.67 11.13
CA THR A 168 -15.00 -0.79 11.14
C THR A 168 -16.24 -1.48 10.63
N PHE A 169 -16.04 -2.47 9.77
CA PHE A 169 -17.09 -3.28 9.16
C PHE A 169 -16.80 -4.75 9.43
N GLN A 170 -17.76 -5.43 10.06
CA GLN A 170 -17.75 -6.89 10.19
C GLN A 170 -18.15 -7.49 8.84
N LEU A 171 -17.50 -8.58 8.43
CA LEU A 171 -17.82 -9.27 7.17
C LEU A 171 -18.90 -10.32 7.42
N ASP A 172 -20.14 -9.87 7.61
CA ASP A 172 -21.30 -10.72 7.92
C ASP A 172 -21.03 -11.69 9.08
N HIS A 173 -21.17 -13.01 8.85
CA HIS A 173 -20.90 -14.07 9.84
C HIS A 173 -19.43 -14.55 9.84
N HIS A 174 -18.55 -13.87 9.12
CA HIS A 174 -17.15 -14.26 8.99
C HIS A 174 -16.34 -13.73 10.19
N PRO A 175 -15.31 -14.46 10.68
CA PRO A 175 -14.41 -14.00 11.74
C PRO A 175 -13.47 -12.87 11.31
N LEU A 176 -13.78 -12.14 10.25
CA LEU A 176 -12.95 -11.06 9.73
C LEU A 176 -13.69 -9.74 9.80
N ALA A 177 -12.93 -8.69 10.14
CA ALA A 177 -13.39 -7.32 10.12
C ALA A 177 -12.41 -6.44 9.36
N ILE A 178 -12.94 -5.40 8.73
CA ILE A 178 -12.14 -4.42 7.99
C ILE A 178 -12.31 -3.09 8.64
N ASN A 179 -11.20 -2.37 8.80
CA ASN A 179 -11.24 -1.03 9.34
C ASN A 179 -10.46 -0.07 8.45
N TYR A 180 -11.09 1.06 8.17
CA TYR A 180 -10.44 2.20 7.55
C TYR A 180 -10.12 3.20 8.63
N THR A 181 -8.93 3.76 8.61
CA THR A 181 -8.52 4.82 9.52
C THR A 181 -7.77 5.89 8.75
N ALA A 182 -8.09 7.16 9.01
CA ALA A 182 -7.25 8.30 8.68
C ALA A 182 -6.86 8.99 10.00
N VAL A 183 -5.56 9.18 10.22
CA VAL A 183 -5.03 9.72 11.48
C VAL A 183 -3.98 10.79 11.23
N ASP A 184 -4.12 11.92 11.91
CA ASP A 184 -3.17 13.03 11.85
C ASP A 184 -1.85 12.64 12.54
N LEU A 185 -0.73 12.90 11.87
CA LEU A 185 0.61 12.68 12.41
C LEU A 185 1.25 14.00 12.88
N PRO A 186 2.20 13.95 13.83
CA PRO A 186 2.84 15.16 14.37
C PRO A 186 3.60 16.01 13.35
N ASP A 187 4.02 15.45 12.21
CA ASP A 187 4.74 16.13 11.13
C ASP A 187 3.81 16.80 10.10
N GLY A 188 2.51 16.89 10.40
CA GLY A 188 1.50 17.47 9.52
C GLY A 188 1.11 16.55 8.35
N LEU A 189 1.58 15.30 8.37
CA LEU A 189 1.14 14.27 7.45
C LEU A 189 -0.16 13.63 7.95
N LEU A 190 -0.93 13.09 7.01
CA LEU A 190 -2.07 12.25 7.32
C LEU A 190 -1.76 10.80 6.91
N GLU A 191 -1.88 9.87 7.85
CA GLU A 191 -1.72 8.44 7.58
C GLU A 191 -3.08 7.78 7.37
N PHE A 192 -3.21 7.12 6.24
CA PHE A 192 -4.36 6.30 5.89
C PHE A 192 -4.01 4.84 6.11
N GLN A 193 -4.95 4.09 6.66
CA GLN A 193 -4.78 2.67 6.98
C GLN A 193 -5.99 1.89 6.48
N HIS A 194 -5.73 0.79 5.81
CA HIS A 194 -6.71 -0.26 5.50
C HIS A 194 -6.30 -1.49 6.29
N ASN A 195 -7.04 -1.78 7.36
CA ASN A 195 -6.76 -2.83 8.32
C ASN A 195 -7.69 -4.02 8.08
N LEU A 196 -7.13 -5.22 8.12
CA LEU A 196 -7.84 -6.48 8.23
C LEU A 196 -7.58 -7.05 9.63
N TYR A 197 -8.66 -7.30 10.35
CA TYR A 197 -8.65 -7.89 11.67
C TYR A 197 -9.28 -9.29 11.64
N GLU A 198 -8.80 -10.17 12.52
CA GLU A 198 -9.50 -11.37 12.94
C GLU A 198 -10.28 -11.06 14.21
N THR A 199 -11.54 -11.48 14.25
CA THR A 199 -12.41 -11.34 15.41
C THR A 199 -12.79 -12.73 15.92
N SER A 200 -12.50 -12.97 17.19
CA SER A 200 -12.98 -14.11 17.95
C SER A 200 -13.91 -13.63 19.07
N ASN A 201 -14.57 -14.56 19.77
CA ASN A 201 -15.46 -14.24 20.90
C ASN A 201 -14.78 -13.41 22.01
N THR A 202 -13.44 -13.43 22.09
CA THR A 202 -12.69 -12.81 23.19
C THR A 202 -11.63 -11.82 22.74
N SER A 203 -11.35 -11.70 21.43
CA SER A 203 -10.25 -10.86 20.95
C SER A 203 -10.45 -10.34 19.54
N THR A 204 -9.79 -9.22 19.26
CA THR A 204 -9.60 -8.70 17.91
C THR A 204 -8.12 -8.53 17.66
N SER A 205 -7.58 -9.17 16.62
CA SER A 205 -6.15 -9.18 16.31
C SER A 205 -5.90 -8.62 14.91
N LEU A 206 -4.87 -7.78 14.75
CA LEU A 206 -4.48 -7.30 13.42
C LEU A 206 -3.87 -8.46 12.63
N ILE A 207 -4.40 -8.69 11.43
CA ILE A 207 -3.87 -9.68 10.49
C ILE A 207 -3.04 -8.97 9.43
N SER A 208 -3.56 -7.88 8.87
CA SER A 208 -2.87 -7.14 7.83
C SER A 208 -3.23 -5.67 7.87
N ARG A 209 -2.29 -4.81 7.50
CA ARG A 209 -2.51 -3.38 7.27
C ARG A 209 -1.85 -2.99 5.99
N ILE A 210 -2.51 -2.18 5.18
CA ILE A 210 -1.84 -1.34 4.19
C ILE A 210 -1.91 0.09 4.71
N TYR A 211 -0.83 0.85 4.56
CA TYR A 211 -0.83 2.24 4.96
C TYR A 211 -0.02 3.11 4.01
N PHE A 212 -0.39 4.39 3.97
CA PHE A 212 0.39 5.41 3.28
C PHE A 212 0.17 6.77 3.94
N ARG A 213 1.15 7.66 3.75
CA ARG A 213 1.16 9.01 4.27
C ARG A 213 1.06 10.01 3.14
N ALA A 214 0.06 10.88 3.22
CA ALA A 214 -0.12 11.99 2.30
C ALA A 214 0.13 13.32 3.03
N ASN A 215 0.78 14.24 2.33
CA ASN A 215 1.06 15.60 2.81
C ASN A 215 0.00 16.63 2.36
N ASN A 216 -0.80 16.31 1.34
CA ASN A 216 -1.89 17.13 0.80
C ASN A 216 -2.90 16.23 0.03
N LEU A 217 -4.06 16.80 -0.35
CA LEU A 217 -5.10 16.09 -1.10
C LEU A 217 -4.66 15.63 -2.50
N LYS A 218 -3.72 16.35 -3.14
CA LYS A 218 -3.19 15.95 -4.45
C LYS A 218 -2.46 14.61 -4.31
N THR A 219 -1.52 14.51 -3.38
CA THR A 219 -0.74 13.28 -3.11
C THR A 219 -1.64 12.11 -2.76
N LEU A 220 -2.68 12.34 -1.96
CA LEU A 220 -3.69 11.33 -1.65
C LEU A 220 -4.28 10.70 -2.93
N ARG A 221 -4.56 11.51 -3.95
CA ARG A 221 -5.21 11.09 -5.20
C ARG A 221 -4.25 10.56 -6.28
N LEU A 222 -2.94 10.59 -6.05
CA LEU A 222 -1.94 10.25 -7.08
C LEU A 222 -1.83 8.75 -7.38
N VAL A 223 -2.27 7.89 -6.48
CA VAL A 223 -1.93 6.47 -6.54
C VAL A 223 -3.07 5.59 -6.04
N MET A 224 -3.09 4.35 -6.54
CA MET A 224 -3.98 3.30 -6.07
C MET A 224 -3.17 2.26 -5.29
N TYR A 225 -3.68 1.89 -4.12
CA TYR A 225 -3.07 0.86 -3.27
C TYR A 225 -3.95 -0.38 -3.25
N ALA A 226 -3.35 -1.54 -3.48
CA ALA A 226 -4.00 -2.82 -3.33
C ALA A 226 -3.08 -3.80 -2.64
N GLY A 227 -3.43 -4.26 -1.44
CA GLY A 227 -2.67 -5.30 -0.75
C GLY A 227 -3.40 -6.62 -0.78
N LYS A 228 -2.65 -7.67 -0.46
CA LYS A 228 -3.21 -9.01 -0.26
C LYS A 228 -2.65 -9.60 1.01
N TYR A 229 -3.55 -10.16 1.80
CA TYR A 229 -3.22 -11.09 2.86
C TYR A 229 -3.46 -12.52 2.36
N PHE A 230 -2.59 -13.45 2.73
CA PHE A 230 -2.67 -14.84 2.29
C PHE A 230 -3.00 -15.72 3.50
N SER A 231 -4.28 -16.03 3.65
CA SER A 231 -4.76 -16.94 4.69
C SER A 231 -4.66 -18.39 4.21
N ASN A 232 -4.22 -19.30 5.07
CA ASN A 232 -4.31 -20.74 4.82
C ASN A 232 -5.79 -21.18 4.75
N GLU A 233 -6.65 -20.57 5.56
CA GLU A 233 -8.07 -20.89 5.66
C GLU A 233 -8.87 -20.26 4.53
N PHE A 234 -8.69 -18.96 4.27
CA PHE A 234 -9.53 -18.19 3.34
C PHE A 234 -8.89 -17.93 1.97
N GLY A 235 -7.64 -18.38 1.78
CA GLY A 235 -6.86 -18.05 0.58
C GLY A 235 -6.49 -16.56 0.53
N PRO A 236 -6.27 -15.99 -0.67
CA PRO A 236 -5.88 -14.60 -0.82
C PRO A 236 -7.06 -13.66 -0.56
N ILE A 237 -6.93 -12.81 0.45
CA ILE A 237 -7.86 -11.72 0.77
C ILE A 237 -7.31 -10.43 0.18
N LYS A 238 -8.04 -9.82 -0.76
CA LYS A 238 -7.64 -8.54 -1.37
C LYS A 238 -8.20 -7.38 -0.58
N LEU A 239 -7.34 -6.42 -0.30
CA LEU A 239 -7.66 -5.18 0.40
C LEU A 239 -7.29 -4.03 -0.53
N ILE A 240 -8.28 -3.43 -1.17
CA ILE A 240 -8.07 -2.34 -2.13
C ILE A 240 -8.53 -1.04 -1.47
N PHE A 241 -7.70 -0.01 -1.59
CA PHE A 241 -7.98 1.32 -1.10
C PHE A 241 -7.80 2.33 -2.23
N TYR A 242 -8.84 3.12 -2.47
CA TYR A 242 -8.80 4.24 -3.41
C TYR A 242 -9.50 5.46 -2.80
N PRO A 243 -8.80 6.60 -2.60
CA PRO A 243 -9.47 7.86 -2.33
C PRO A 243 -10.20 8.27 -3.60
N ALA A 244 -11.53 8.37 -3.52
CA ALA A 244 -12.38 8.36 -4.69
C ALA A 244 -12.13 9.57 -5.62
N MET A 245 -11.90 9.22 -6.88
CA MET A 245 -12.04 9.99 -8.12
C MET A 245 -11.03 11.12 -8.38
N GLY A 246 -9.80 10.70 -8.65
CA GLY A 246 -8.97 11.31 -9.70
C GLY A 246 -8.89 10.37 -10.92
N GLN A 247 -10.02 9.87 -11.45
CA GLN A 247 -9.98 9.31 -12.80
C GLN A 247 -9.73 10.46 -13.77
N THR A 248 -8.47 10.81 -13.99
CA THR A 248 -8.09 11.43 -15.25
C THR A 248 -8.51 10.43 -16.31
N HIS A 249 -9.35 10.87 -17.25
CA HIS A 249 -9.65 10.09 -18.46
C HIS A 249 -8.32 9.52 -19.01
N PRO A 250 -8.30 8.28 -19.53
CA PRO A 250 -7.15 7.83 -20.30
C PRO A 250 -6.83 8.91 -21.35
N PRO A 251 -5.55 9.22 -21.62
CA PRO A 251 -5.21 10.23 -22.62
C PRO A 251 -5.96 9.88 -23.90
N ILE A 252 -6.71 10.84 -24.43
CA ILE A 252 -7.32 10.71 -25.74
C ILE A 252 -6.14 10.62 -26.71
N ASN A 253 -5.89 9.44 -27.26
CA ASN A 253 -5.02 9.31 -28.41
C ASN A 253 -5.70 10.08 -29.53
N ASN A 254 -5.24 11.30 -29.79
CA ASN A 254 -5.53 11.97 -31.05
C ASN A 254 -4.83 11.16 -32.13
N GLN A 255 -5.56 10.22 -32.73
CA GLN A 255 -5.24 9.67 -34.04
C GLN A 255 -5.46 10.75 -35.10
#